data_AF-A0A6P0LXA9-F1
#
_entry.id   AF-A0A6P0LXA9-F1
#
_cell.length_a   1.000
_cell.length_b   1.000
_cell.length_c   1.000
_cell.angle_alpha   90.00
_cell.angle_beta   90.00
_cell.angle_gamma   90.00
#
_symmetry.space_group_name_H-M   'P 1'
#
loop_
_entity.id
_entity.type
_entity.pdbx_description
1 polymer ?
#
loop_
_entity_poly.entity_id
_entity_poly.type
_entity_poly.pdbx_seq_one_letter_code
_entity_poly.pdbx_strand_id
1 'polypeptide(L)'
;MKAISPIERGLADHIASEASLRMWHMRLVETFVALTGQYVLEKPTVERFAETTLLVWDLVTRLKGGNPFDRPRLGKQRVQIRVGKPISVSKFYPAYRASRHGARQAVVDLTHELQTSLESLIIT
;
A
#
# COMPACT_ATOMS: atom_id res chain seq x y z
N MET A 1 -30.00 -4.86 -22.83
CA MET A 1 -29.18 -3.81 -22.22
C MET A 1 -29.60 -2.48 -22.80
N LYS A 2 -30.00 -1.50 -21.98
CA LYS A 2 -30.45 -0.18 -22.43
C LYS A 2 -29.21 0.61 -22.88
N ALA A 3 -29.19 1.09 -24.13
CA ALA A 3 -28.08 1.90 -24.64
C ALA A 3 -28.06 3.24 -23.89
N ILE A 4 -26.90 3.60 -23.35
CA ILE A 4 -26.67 4.87 -22.66
C ILE A 4 -26.71 5.99 -23.70
N SER A 5 -27.38 7.10 -23.40
CA SER A 5 -27.42 8.23 -24.34
C SER A 5 -26.02 8.83 -24.54
N PRO A 6 -25.75 9.49 -25.68
CA PRO A 6 -24.44 10.12 -25.93
C PRO A 6 -24.02 11.12 -24.85
N ILE A 7 -25.00 11.83 -24.26
CA ILE A 7 -24.78 12.80 -23.18
C ILE A 7 -24.35 12.10 -21.89
N GLU A 8 -25.07 11.05 -21.48
CA GLU A 8 -24.73 10.27 -20.28
C GLU A 8 -23.36 9.61 -20.42
N ARG A 9 -23.00 9.13 -21.62
CA ARG A 9 -21.67 8.58 -21.90
C ARG A 9 -20.59 9.65 -21.79
N GLY A 10 -20.80 10.82 -22.41
CA GLY A 10 -19.84 11.92 -22.35
C GLY A 10 -19.59 12.42 -20.92
N LEU A 11 -20.65 12.49 -20.10
CA LEU A 11 -20.52 12.83 -18.69
C LEU A 11 -19.72 11.77 -17.92
N ALA A 12 -19.99 10.49 -18.16
CA ALA A 12 -19.25 9.40 -17.52
C ALA A 12 -17.76 9.40 -17.91
N ASP A 13 -17.43 9.62 -19.18
CA ASP A 13 -16.06 9.70 -19.69
C ASP A 13 -15.32 10.90 -19.08
N HIS A 14 -16.00 12.03 -18.90
CA HIS A 14 -15.44 13.21 -18.25
C HIS A 14 -15.12 12.95 -16.76
N ILE A 15 -16.06 12.38 -16.01
CA ILE A 15 -15.86 12.00 -14.60
C ILE A 15 -14.70 11.00 -14.47
N ALA A 16 -14.64 10.00 -15.36
CA ALA A 16 -13.55 9.03 -15.36
C ALA A 16 -12.19 9.69 -15.62
N SER A 17 -12.14 10.66 -16.54
CA SER A 17 -10.93 11.40 -16.86
C SER A 17 -10.45 12.26 -15.68
N GLU A 18 -11.37 12.98 -15.03
CA GLU A 18 -11.03 13.77 -13.82
C GLU A 18 -10.57 12.88 -12.66
N ALA A 19 -11.25 11.75 -12.43
CA ALA A 19 -10.86 10.79 -11.40
C ALA A 19 -9.47 10.21 -11.70
N SER A 20 -9.19 9.87 -12.96
CA SER A 20 -7.88 9.38 -13.39
C SER A 20 -6.78 10.41 -13.14
N LEU A 21 -7.03 11.68 -13.45
CA LEU A 21 -6.10 12.79 -13.19
C LEU A 21 -5.83 12.97 -11.69
N ARG A 22 -6.88 12.94 -10.85
CA ARG A 22 -6.73 13.04 -9.39
C ARG A 22 -5.94 11.88 -8.80
N MET A 23 -6.23 10.65 -9.25
CA MET A 23 -5.47 9.47 -8.81
C MET A 23 -4.00 9.54 -9.23
N TRP A 24 -3.71 10.02 -10.44
CA TRP A 24 -2.34 10.22 -10.90
C TRP A 24 -1.60 11.24 -10.03
N HIS A 25 -2.25 12.37 -9.70
CA HIS A 25 -1.68 13.38 -8.81
C HIS A 25 -1.40 12.81 -7.41
N MET A 26 -2.35 12.08 -6.80
CA MET A 26 -2.14 11.47 -5.49
C MET A 26 -0.94 10.51 -5.47
N ARG A 27 -0.82 9.64 -6.49
CA ARG A 27 0.30 8.70 -6.61
C ARG A 27 1.66 9.40 -6.75
N LEU A 28 1.69 10.56 -7.43
CA LEU A 28 2.89 11.37 -7.50
C LEU A 28 3.24 12.00 -6.15
N VAL A 29 2.26 12.63 -5.49
CA VAL A 29 2.47 13.30 -4.20
C VAL A 29 2.93 12.32 -3.13
N GLU A 30 2.36 11.11 -3.05
CA GLU A 30 2.81 10.06 -2.13
C GLU A 30 4.30 9.75 -2.29
N THR A 31 4.79 9.70 -3.54
CA THR A 31 6.21 9.46 -3.84
C THR A 31 7.07 10.64 -3.38
N PHE A 32 6.59 11.88 -3.51
CA PHE A 32 7.30 13.08 -3.03
C PHE A 32 7.36 13.19 -1.50
N VAL A 33 6.28 12.89 -0.80
CA VAL A 33 6.22 12.97 0.67
C VAL A 33 7.21 12.00 1.31
N ALA A 34 7.45 10.84 0.67
CA ALA A 34 8.44 9.87 1.12
C ALA A 34 9.90 10.33 0.91
N LEU A 35 10.15 11.34 0.06
CA LEU A 35 11.48 11.83 -0.30
C LEU A 35 11.87 13.09 0.50
N THR A 36 11.75 13.04 1.83
CA THR A 36 12.34 14.10 2.66
C THR A 36 13.86 13.91 2.68
N GLY A 37 14.62 14.93 2.26
CA GLY A 37 16.09 14.87 2.24
C GLY A 37 16.70 14.54 3.62
N GLN A 38 15.95 14.78 4.68
CA GLN A 38 16.31 14.46 6.05
C GLN A 38 16.41 12.95 6.33
N TYR A 39 15.62 12.11 5.64
CA TYR A 39 15.58 10.65 5.88
C TYR A 39 16.95 9.99 5.69
N VAL A 40 17.68 10.34 4.63
CA VAL A 40 19.02 9.79 4.39
C VAL A 40 20.05 10.46 5.32
N LEU A 41 19.93 11.76 5.56
CA LEU A 41 20.86 12.53 6.40
C LEU A 41 20.87 12.07 7.86
N GLU A 42 19.70 11.70 8.41
CA GLU A 42 19.59 11.21 9.79
C GLU A 42 20.33 9.89 10.03
N LYS A 43 20.38 9.01 9.02
CA LYS A 43 21.05 7.71 9.14
C LYS A 43 21.51 7.23 7.75
N PRO A 44 22.72 7.62 7.31
CA PRO A 44 23.19 7.30 5.98
C PRO A 44 23.59 5.82 5.88
N THR A 45 22.61 4.95 5.64
CA THR A 45 22.82 3.51 5.41
C THR A 45 22.54 3.15 3.96
N VAL A 46 23.12 2.03 3.51
CA VAL A 46 22.94 1.51 2.14
C VAL A 46 21.46 1.29 1.83
N GLU A 47 20.68 0.83 2.80
CA GLU A 47 19.25 0.59 2.67
C GLU A 47 18.49 1.90 2.40
N ARG A 48 18.77 2.98 3.16
CA ARG A 48 18.10 4.27 2.96
C ARG A 48 18.45 4.90 1.61
N PHE A 49 19.71 4.79 1.18
CA PHE A 49 20.12 5.22 -0.17
C PHE A 49 19.42 4.43 -1.27
N ALA A 50 19.35 3.10 -1.13
CA ALA A 50 18.69 2.22 -2.07
C ALA A 50 17.19 2.55 -2.20
N GLU A 51 16.50 2.68 -1.07
CA GLU A 51 15.09 3.06 -1.01
C GLU A 51 14.83 4.41 -1.67
N THR A 52 15.59 5.44 -1.29
CA THR A 52 15.45 6.79 -1.83
C THR A 52 15.70 6.82 -3.34
N THR A 53 16.73 6.11 -3.81
CA THR A 53 17.03 6.01 -5.24
C THR A 53 15.88 5.34 -6.03
N LEU A 54 15.28 4.28 -5.48
CA LEU A 54 14.14 3.61 -6.11
C LEU A 54 12.88 4.48 -6.10
N LEU A 55 12.65 5.27 -5.05
CA LEU A 55 11.55 6.24 -5.01
C LEU A 55 11.73 7.34 -6.07
N VAL A 56 12.95 7.86 -6.23
CA VAL A 56 13.27 8.82 -7.31
C VAL A 56 13.09 8.18 -8.69
N TRP A 57 13.50 6.93 -8.87
CA TRP A 57 13.27 6.19 -10.12
C TRP A 57 11.78 6.09 -10.47
N ASP A 58 10.95 5.72 -9.50
CA ASP A 58 9.50 5.63 -9.68
C ASP A 58 8.90 6.97 -10.08
N LEU A 59 9.32 8.04 -9.42
CA LEU A 59 8.87 9.40 -9.74
C LEU A 59 9.18 9.73 -11.20
N VAL A 60 10.43 9.57 -11.62
CA VAL A 60 10.87 9.86 -12.99
C VAL A 60 10.12 8.99 -14.01
N THR A 61 9.90 7.72 -13.67
CA THR A 61 9.19 6.77 -14.55
C THR A 61 7.72 7.18 -14.73
N ARG A 62 7.05 7.58 -13.65
CA ARG A 62 5.66 8.09 -13.70
C ARG A 62 5.55 9.38 -14.51
N LEU A 63 6.49 10.31 -14.35
CA LEU A 63 6.53 11.55 -15.13
C LEU A 63 6.71 11.30 -16.63
N LYS A 64 7.47 10.27 -16.98
CA LYS A 64 7.66 9.82 -18.38
C LYS A 64 6.48 9.00 -18.93
N GLY A 65 5.44 8.74 -18.13
CA GLY A 65 4.31 7.88 -18.52
C GLY A 65 4.66 6.38 -18.58
N GLY A 66 5.78 5.97 -17.97
CA GLY A 66 6.23 4.58 -17.92
C GLY A 66 5.63 3.79 -16.75
N ASN A 67 6.01 2.51 -16.68
CA ASN A 67 5.58 1.59 -15.63
C ASN A 67 6.54 1.62 -14.42
N PRO A 68 6.12 2.15 -13.24
CA PRO A 68 6.97 2.22 -12.05
C PRO A 68 7.24 0.86 -11.41
N PHE A 69 6.53 -0.21 -11.80
CA PHE A 69 6.79 -1.56 -11.29
C PHE A 69 8.03 -2.22 -11.92
N ASP A 70 8.52 -1.67 -13.04
CA ASP A 70 9.73 -2.14 -13.73
C ASP A 70 10.98 -1.47 -13.14
N ARG A 71 11.17 -1.64 -11.83
CA ARG A 71 12.30 -1.05 -11.10
C ARG A 71 13.63 -1.75 -11.45
N PRO A 72 14.75 -1.01 -11.51
CA PRO A 72 16.06 -1.60 -11.67
C PRO A 72 16.42 -2.41 -10.42
N ARG A 73 17.12 -3.54 -10.64
CA ARG A 73 17.64 -4.34 -9.54
C ARG A 73 18.95 -3.73 -9.03
N LEU A 74 18.99 -3.34 -7.77
CA LEU A 74 20.19 -2.78 -7.13
C LEU A 74 21.26 -3.84 -6.76
N GLY A 75 21.30 -4.96 -7.50
CA GLY A 75 22.19 -6.08 -7.26
C GLY A 75 21.46 -7.38 -6.91
N LYS A 76 22.22 -8.34 -6.35
CA LYS A 76 21.68 -9.63 -5.91
C LYS A 76 20.84 -9.45 -4.66
N GLN A 77 19.58 -9.81 -4.73
CA GLN A 77 18.65 -9.75 -3.61
C GLN A 77 18.55 -11.11 -2.94
N ARG A 78 18.54 -11.13 -1.61
CA ARG A 78 18.23 -12.32 -0.80
C ARG A 78 17.06 -11.95 0.10
N VAL A 79 16.10 -12.85 0.23
CA VAL A 79 14.95 -12.68 1.13
C VAL A 79 14.97 -13.80 2.16
N GLN A 80 14.61 -13.47 3.39
CA GLN A 80 14.30 -14.43 4.42
C GLN A 80 12.80 -14.39 4.66
N ILE A 81 12.13 -15.51 4.45
CA ILE A 81 10.67 -15.63 4.61
C ILE A 81 10.42 -16.55 5.81
N ARG A 82 9.56 -16.10 6.72
CA ARG A 82 9.06 -16.90 7.85
C ARG A 82 7.54 -16.93 7.77
N VAL A 83 6.96 -18.11 7.98
CA VAL A 83 5.50 -18.30 7.97
C VAL A 83 5.05 -18.53 9.40
N GLY A 84 4.13 -17.69 9.87
CA GLY A 84 3.53 -17.79 11.20
C GLY A 84 2.51 -18.92 11.30
N LYS A 85 2.04 -19.17 12.53
CA LYS A 85 0.91 -20.09 12.74
C LYS A 85 -0.38 -19.47 12.18
N PRO A 86 -1.26 -20.27 11.56
CA PRO A 86 -2.56 -19.77 11.11
C PRO A 86 -3.38 -19.23 12.28
N ILE A 87 -3.95 -18.03 12.11
CA ILE A 87 -4.90 -17.43 13.05
C ILE A 87 -6.30 -17.87 12.63
N SER A 88 -6.98 -18.62 13.49
CA SER A 88 -8.37 -18.98 13.25
C SER A 88 -9.28 -17.77 13.43
N VAL A 89 -9.99 -17.36 12.38
CA VAL A 89 -10.94 -16.23 12.45
C VAL A 89 -12.26 -16.67 13.10
N SER A 90 -12.60 -17.95 13.00
CA SER A 90 -13.86 -18.52 13.51
C SER A 90 -14.04 -18.31 15.02
N LYS A 91 -12.95 -18.19 15.79
CA LYS A 91 -13.02 -17.94 17.24
C LYS A 91 -13.53 -16.54 17.60
N PHE A 92 -13.38 -15.57 16.71
CA PHE A 92 -13.85 -14.19 16.93
C PHE A 92 -15.29 -13.98 16.43
N TYR A 93 -15.79 -14.88 15.59
CA TYR A 93 -17.10 -14.76 14.95
C TYR A 93 -18.30 -14.64 15.93
N PRO A 94 -18.35 -15.41 17.05
CA PRO A 94 -19.46 -15.29 18.00
C PRO A 94 -19.56 -13.89 18.63
N ALA A 95 -18.42 -13.34 19.06
CA ALA A 95 -18.34 -11.99 19.62
C ALA A 95 -18.68 -10.93 18.57
N TYR A 96 -18.25 -11.16 17.32
CA TYR A 96 -18.52 -10.25 16.22
C TYR A 96 -20.01 -10.13 15.89
N ARG A 97 -20.73 -11.25 15.88
CA ARG A 97 -22.17 -11.29 15.54
C ARG A 97 -23.06 -10.77 16.66
N ALA A 98 -22.62 -10.83 17.91
CA ALA A 98 -23.47 -10.60 19.08
C ALA A 98 -24.01 -9.16 19.20
N SER A 99 -23.18 -8.15 18.91
CA SER A 99 -23.60 -6.74 18.99
C SER A 99 -22.62 -5.83 18.26
N ARG A 100 -23.00 -4.56 18.00
CA ARG A 100 -22.10 -3.55 17.41
C ARG A 100 -20.85 -3.31 18.26
N HIS A 101 -20.99 -3.36 19.59
CA HIS A 101 -19.86 -3.25 20.50
C HIS A 101 -18.96 -4.50 20.42
N GLY A 102 -19.56 -5.69 20.45
CA GLY A 102 -18.85 -6.96 20.29
C GLY A 102 -18.12 -7.08 18.94
N ALA A 103 -18.70 -6.58 17.85
CA ALA A 103 -18.07 -6.48 16.53
C ALA A 103 -16.78 -5.66 16.56
N ARG A 104 -16.80 -4.49 17.20
CA ARG A 104 -15.60 -3.66 17.35
C ARG A 104 -14.54 -4.37 18.19
N GLN A 105 -14.93 -4.96 19.31
CA GLN A 105 -14.00 -5.66 20.18
C GLN A 105 -13.37 -6.87 19.48
N ALA A 106 -14.15 -7.69 18.78
CA ALA A 106 -13.66 -8.85 18.05
C ALA A 106 -12.63 -8.48 16.96
N VAL A 107 -12.83 -7.33 16.29
CA VAL A 107 -11.85 -6.80 15.32
C VAL A 107 -10.57 -6.34 16.02
N VAL A 108 -10.67 -5.65 17.16
CA VAL A 108 -9.51 -5.24 17.95
C VAL A 108 -8.71 -6.46 18.41
N ASP A 109 -9.38 -7.48 18.94
CA ASP A 109 -8.75 -8.69 19.45
C ASP A 109 -8.04 -9.47 18.33
N LEU A 110 -8.68 -9.63 17.17
CA LEU A 110 -8.07 -10.25 16.00
C LEU A 110 -6.84 -9.47 15.52
N THR A 111 -6.94 -8.14 15.48
CA THR A 111 -5.84 -7.28 15.04
C THR A 111 -4.66 -7.36 16.00
N HIS A 112 -4.92 -7.39 17.31
CA HIS A 112 -3.90 -7.56 18.34
C HIS A 112 -3.18 -8.91 18.23
N GLU A 113 -3.92 -9.99 17.98
CA GLU A 113 -3.31 -11.31 17.77
C GLU A 113 -2.46 -11.35 16.50
N LEU A 114 -2.93 -10.74 15.41
CA LEU A 114 -2.17 -10.61 14.18
C LEU A 114 -0.87 -9.83 14.43
N GLN A 115 -0.93 -8.71 15.13
CA GLN A 115 0.25 -7.91 15.49
C GLN A 115 1.25 -8.75 16.29
N THR A 116 0.81 -9.39 17.37
CA THR A 116 1.67 -10.23 18.22
C THR A 116 2.31 -11.37 17.42
N SER A 117 1.54 -12.00 16.54
CA SER A 117 2.04 -13.08 15.69
C SER A 117 3.10 -12.58 14.71
N LEU A 118 2.88 -11.44 14.05
CA LEU A 118 3.83 -10.87 13.11
C LEU A 118 5.10 -10.38 13.80
N GLU A 119 4.99 -9.74 14.97
CA GLU A 119 6.14 -9.29 15.76
C GLU A 119 7.04 -10.46 16.17
N SER A 120 6.46 -11.61 16.54
CA SER A 120 7.22 -12.83 16.85
C SER A 120 8.03 -13.41 15.67
N LEU A 121 7.71 -12.98 14.44
CA LEU A 121 8.41 -13.40 13.22
C LEU A 121 9.55 -12.44 12.84
N ILE A 122 9.64 -11.26 13.45
CA ILE A 122 10.74 -10.32 13.23
C ILE A 122 12.01 -10.91 13.84
N ILE A 123 13.13 -10.82 13.11
CA ILE A 123 14.46 -11.19 13.60
C ILE A 123 15.09 -9.93 14.16
N THR A 124 15.56 -9.99 15.41
CA THR A 124 16.40 -8.93 16.00
C THR A 124 17.85 -9.19 15.62
#